data_AF-A0A0P0W3S4-F1
#
_entry.id   AF-A0A0P0W3S4-F1
#
_cell.length_a   1.000
_cell.length_b   1.000
_cell.length_c   1.000
_cell.angle_alpha   90.00
_cell.angle_beta   90.00
_cell.angle_gamma   90.00
#
_symmetry.space_group_name_H-M   'P 1'
#
loop_
_entity.id
_entity.type
_entity.pdbx_description
1 polymer ?
#
loop_
_entity_poly.entity_id
_entity_poly.type
_entity_poly.pdbx_seq_one_letter_code
_entity_poly.pdbx_strand_id
1 'polypeptide(L)'
;MAAGGGAGSARSVAWGASALLVAALLLSAPSATEAYDSLDPNGNITIKWDVMQWTPDGYVAVVTMFNYQQFRHIQAPGWQLGWTWAKKEVIWSMVGAQTTEQGDCSKFKGNPPHCCKKDPTIVDLLPGTPYNMQIANCCKAGVINTFNQDPLNAASSFQISVGLAGTTNKTVKLPKNFTLKAPGPGYTCGRAMIVRPTKFFTNDGRRATQALSK
;
A
#
# COMPACT_ATOMS: atom_id res chain seq x y z
N MET A 1 -74.75 -45.80 1.72
CA MET A 1 -73.33 -45.90 1.31
C MET A 1 -72.55 -44.83 2.04
N ALA A 2 -71.44 -45.20 2.65
CA ALA A 2 -70.56 -44.36 3.45
C ALA A 2 -69.58 -43.56 2.58
N ALA A 3 -69.14 -42.40 3.10
CA ALA A 3 -67.79 -41.81 3.00
C ALA A 3 -67.88 -40.44 3.70
N GLY A 4 -67.33 -40.23 4.90
CA GLY A 4 -65.89 -40.09 5.15
C GLY A 4 -65.46 -38.68 4.71
N GLY A 5 -65.11 -37.72 5.55
CA GLY A 5 -64.49 -37.78 6.87
C GLY A 5 -63.07 -37.17 6.76
N GLY A 6 -62.96 -35.89 7.12
CA GLY A 6 -61.76 -35.25 7.69
C GLY A 6 -60.50 -35.08 6.83
N ALA A 7 -60.01 -33.83 6.75
CA ALA A 7 -58.70 -33.41 7.28
C ALA A 7 -58.38 -31.99 6.78
N GLY A 8 -57.95 -31.13 7.72
CA GLY A 8 -57.56 -29.75 7.44
C GLY A 8 -56.26 -29.63 6.65
N SER A 9 -56.06 -28.46 6.07
CA SER A 9 -54.75 -28.03 5.57
C SER A 9 -54.49 -26.59 6.00
N ALA A 10 -53.37 -26.44 6.69
CA ALA A 10 -52.85 -25.23 7.26
C ALA A 10 -52.60 -24.16 6.18
N ARG A 11 -53.05 -22.92 6.44
CA ARG A 11 -52.60 -21.77 5.67
C ARG A 11 -51.19 -21.41 6.13
N SER A 12 -50.22 -21.95 5.40
CA SER A 12 -48.80 -21.62 5.50
C SER A 12 -48.58 -20.11 5.33
N VAL A 13 -47.72 -19.61 6.20
CA VAL A 13 -47.35 -18.23 6.45
C VAL A 13 -46.80 -17.55 5.18
N ALA A 14 -47.32 -16.36 4.87
CA ALA A 14 -46.97 -15.53 3.72
C ALA A 14 -45.59 -14.85 3.86
N TRP A 15 -44.52 -15.63 3.99
CA TRP A 15 -43.13 -15.12 4.03
C TRP A 15 -42.41 -15.14 2.67
N GLY A 16 -43.09 -15.57 1.60
CA GLY A 16 -42.47 -15.70 0.27
C GLY A 16 -42.15 -14.36 -0.42
N ALA A 17 -43.01 -13.35 -0.28
CA ALA A 17 -42.87 -12.11 -1.04
C ALA A 17 -41.74 -11.20 -0.51
N SER A 18 -41.61 -11.07 0.81
CA SER A 18 -40.59 -10.21 1.42
C SER A 18 -39.17 -10.75 1.23
N ALA A 19 -38.98 -12.08 1.27
CA ALA A 19 -37.67 -12.70 1.09
C ALA A 19 -37.12 -12.49 -0.34
N LEU A 20 -37.98 -12.58 -1.36
CA LEU A 20 -37.61 -12.35 -2.75
C LEU A 20 -37.23 -10.89 -3.04
N LEU A 21 -37.96 -9.94 -2.45
CA LEU A 21 -37.65 -8.50 -2.57
C LEU A 21 -36.29 -8.15 -1.95
N VAL A 22 -35.98 -8.68 -0.76
CA VAL A 22 -34.68 -8.45 -0.11
C VAL A 22 -33.54 -9.09 -0.91
N ALA A 23 -33.73 -10.30 -1.45
CA ALA A 23 -32.72 -10.93 -2.30
C ALA A 23 -32.48 -10.14 -3.60
N ALA A 24 -33.54 -9.67 -4.27
CA ALA A 24 -33.40 -8.86 -5.48
C ALA A 24 -32.68 -7.52 -5.21
N LEU A 25 -32.93 -6.90 -4.05
CA LEU A 25 -32.25 -5.65 -3.65
C LEU A 25 -30.78 -5.87 -3.27
N LEU A 26 -30.43 -7.06 -2.76
CA LEU A 26 -29.03 -7.43 -2.47
C LEU A 26 -28.25 -7.82 -3.72
N LEU A 27 -28.89 -8.42 -4.73
CA LEU A 27 -28.24 -8.74 -6.02
C LEU A 27 -28.05 -7.52 -6.92
N SER A 28 -28.81 -6.43 -6.72
CA SER A 28 -28.65 -5.20 -7.49
C SER A 28 -27.66 -4.21 -6.88
N ALA A 29 -26.99 -4.56 -5.78
CA ALA A 29 -25.91 -3.75 -5.23
C ALA A 29 -24.78 -3.64 -6.27
N PRO A 30 -24.52 -2.44 -6.82
CA PRO A 30 -23.39 -2.25 -7.73
C PRO A 30 -22.13 -2.70 -7.02
N SER A 31 -21.36 -3.58 -7.66
CA SER A 31 -20.02 -3.91 -7.20
C SER A 31 -19.29 -2.59 -7.07
N ALA A 32 -18.95 -2.17 -5.84
CA ALA A 32 -18.26 -0.91 -5.63
C ALA A 32 -16.95 -0.95 -6.41
N THR A 33 -16.92 -0.31 -7.58
CA THR A 33 -15.68 0.03 -8.27
C THR A 33 -15.08 1.15 -7.45
N GLU A 34 -14.47 0.80 -6.31
CA GLU A 34 -14.14 1.71 -5.21
C GLU A 34 -13.23 2.89 -5.61
N ALA A 35 -12.73 2.95 -6.84
CA ALA A 35 -11.89 4.04 -7.32
C ALA A 35 -11.97 4.34 -8.83
N TYR A 36 -13.05 3.95 -9.53
CA TYR A 36 -13.19 4.29 -10.96
C TYR A 36 -13.62 5.75 -11.13
N ASP A 37 -12.72 6.59 -11.66
CA ASP A 37 -13.00 7.97 -12.05
C ASP A 37 -13.23 8.02 -13.57
N SER A 38 -14.43 8.41 -14.01
CA SER A 38 -14.77 8.53 -15.43
C SER A 38 -14.02 9.65 -16.13
N LEU A 39 -13.55 10.67 -15.40
CA LEU A 39 -12.74 11.76 -15.92
C LEU A 39 -11.24 11.39 -15.97
N ASP A 40 -10.84 10.36 -15.23
CA ASP A 40 -9.45 9.89 -15.17
C ASP A 40 -9.35 8.35 -15.18
N PRO A 41 -9.78 7.68 -16.26
CA PRO A 41 -9.86 6.22 -16.31
C PRO A 41 -8.49 5.52 -16.27
N ASN A 42 -7.41 6.24 -16.57
CA ASN A 42 -6.04 5.73 -16.55
C ASN A 42 -5.22 6.22 -15.34
N GLY A 43 -5.84 7.02 -14.46
CA GLY A 43 -5.21 7.58 -13.28
C GLY A 43 -4.72 6.51 -12.33
N ASN A 44 -3.46 6.57 -11.93
CA ASN A 44 -2.89 5.62 -11.00
C ASN A 44 -1.83 6.26 -10.10
N ILE A 45 -1.54 5.54 -9.01
CA ILE A 45 -0.42 5.83 -8.14
C ILE A 45 0.56 4.68 -8.30
N THR A 46 1.83 5.00 -8.54
CA THR A 46 2.89 4.00 -8.63
C THR A 46 3.74 4.03 -7.37
N ILE A 47 4.08 2.84 -6.87
CA ILE A 47 5.00 2.66 -5.75
C ILE A 47 6.23 1.96 -6.29
N LYS A 48 7.32 2.70 -6.39
CA LYS A 48 8.60 2.21 -6.88
C LYS A 48 9.49 1.83 -5.69
N TRP A 49 10.10 0.65 -5.78
CA TRP A 49 10.99 0.10 -4.74
C TRP A 49 12.38 -0.10 -5.33
N ASP A 50 13.25 0.88 -5.16
CA ASP A 50 14.61 0.84 -5.70
C ASP A 50 15.58 0.34 -4.62
N VAL A 51 16.13 -0.87 -4.80
CA VAL A 51 17.20 -1.38 -3.93
C VAL A 51 18.50 -0.64 -4.27
N MET A 52 19.09 0.05 -3.29
CA MET A 52 20.26 0.90 -3.50
C MET A 52 21.56 0.18 -3.19
N GLN A 53 21.55 -0.69 -2.18
CA GLN A 53 22.71 -1.46 -1.76
C GLN A 53 22.31 -2.70 -0.97
N TRP A 54 23.16 -3.72 -1.02
CA TRP A 54 23.07 -4.91 -0.17
C TRP A 54 23.70 -4.64 1.20
N THR A 55 23.11 -5.21 2.25
CA THR A 55 23.69 -5.26 3.61
C THR A 55 24.03 -6.72 3.95
N PRO A 56 24.82 -6.99 5.00
CA PRO A 56 25.13 -8.36 5.42
C PRO A 56 23.91 -9.23 5.76
N ASP A 57 22.76 -8.61 6.06
CA ASP A 57 21.54 -9.28 6.49
C ASP A 57 20.30 -8.94 5.63
N GLY A 58 20.46 -8.13 4.58
CA GLY A 58 19.34 -7.65 3.77
C GLY A 58 19.78 -6.57 2.79
N TYR A 59 19.07 -5.44 2.76
CA TYR A 59 19.34 -4.35 1.83
C TYR A 59 18.81 -3.00 2.32
N VAL A 60 19.30 -1.93 1.70
CA VAL A 60 18.72 -0.59 1.81
C VAL A 60 17.98 -0.26 0.52
N ALA A 61 16.76 0.24 0.63
CA ALA A 61 15.95 0.65 -0.51
C ALA A 61 15.34 2.04 -0.31
N VAL A 62 15.12 2.73 -1.43
CA VAL A 62 14.29 3.93 -1.48
C VAL A 62 12.95 3.55 -2.08
N VAL A 63 11.88 3.84 -1.35
CA VAL A 63 10.51 3.63 -1.79
C VAL A 63 9.95 5.00 -2.18
N THR A 64 9.47 5.13 -3.41
CA THR A 64 8.91 6.38 -3.92
C THR A 64 7.52 6.15 -4.46
N MET A 65 6.58 6.93 -3.97
CA MET A 65 5.22 6.98 -4.46
C MET A 65 5.05 8.17 -5.40
N PHE A 66 4.51 7.93 -6.60
CA PHE A 66 4.17 8.97 -7.57
C PHE A 66 2.68 8.97 -7.85
N ASN A 67 2.07 10.15 -7.81
CA ASN A 67 0.66 10.33 -8.14
C ASN A 67 0.50 10.78 -9.60
N TYR A 68 0.13 9.84 -10.47
CA TYR A 68 -0.16 10.07 -11.89
C TYR A 68 -1.65 10.19 -12.19
N GLN A 69 -2.47 10.42 -11.16
CA GLN A 69 -3.86 10.83 -11.37
C GLN A 69 -3.89 12.26 -11.93
N GLN A 70 -4.95 12.61 -12.65
CA GLN A 70 -5.07 13.93 -13.29
C GLN A 70 -5.52 15.01 -12.31
N PHE A 71 -6.54 14.72 -11.50
CA PHE A 71 -7.21 15.73 -10.65
C PHE A 71 -7.27 15.34 -9.17
N ARG A 72 -7.00 14.07 -8.84
CA ARG A 72 -7.14 13.57 -7.48
C ARG A 72 -5.83 13.69 -6.72
N HIS A 73 -5.81 14.58 -5.74
CA HIS A 73 -4.72 14.70 -4.78
C HIS A 73 -4.88 13.70 -3.63
N ILE A 74 -3.76 13.30 -3.03
CA ILE A 74 -3.78 12.76 -1.67
C ILE A 74 -3.77 13.95 -0.71
N GLN A 75 -4.93 14.23 -0.11
CA GLN A 75 -5.10 15.30 0.86
C GLN A 75 -4.78 14.83 2.28
N ALA A 76 -4.68 15.77 3.22
CA ALA A 76 -4.53 15.46 4.65
C ALA A 76 -5.70 14.58 5.14
N PRO A 77 -5.47 13.61 6.07
CA PRO A 77 -4.23 13.32 6.80
C PRO A 77 -3.13 12.56 6.04
N GLY A 78 -3.23 12.44 4.71
CA GLY A 78 -2.19 11.87 3.88
C GLY A 78 -2.34 10.37 3.65
N TRP A 79 -1.34 9.80 2.98
CA TRP A 79 -1.29 8.37 2.68
C TRP A 79 -0.85 7.52 3.87
N GLN A 80 -1.34 6.28 3.90
CA GLN A 80 -0.79 5.18 4.68
C GLN A 80 -0.52 4.01 3.72
N LEU A 81 0.74 3.57 3.68
CA LEU A 81 1.19 2.50 2.80
C LEU A 81 1.46 1.25 3.63
N GLY A 82 0.78 0.15 3.31
CA GLY A 82 1.01 -1.14 3.95
C GLY A 82 1.44 -2.20 2.95
N TRP A 83 2.15 -3.22 3.42
CA TRP A 83 2.45 -4.43 2.66
C TRP A 83 2.70 -5.60 3.59
N THR A 84 2.78 -6.80 3.05
CA THR A 84 3.20 -8.01 3.77
C THR A 84 4.56 -8.47 3.29
N TRP A 85 5.50 -8.67 4.21
CA TRP A 85 6.80 -9.23 3.89
C TRP A 85 6.70 -10.65 3.33
N ALA A 86 7.65 -11.10 2.52
CA ALA A 86 7.59 -12.44 1.94
C ALA A 86 8.07 -13.55 2.90
N LYS A 87 9.02 -13.25 3.78
CA LYS A 87 9.69 -14.18 4.71
C LYS A 87 9.62 -13.69 6.16
N LYS A 88 10.75 -13.37 6.81
CA LYS A 88 10.83 -12.94 8.21
C LYS A 88 11.49 -11.56 8.32
N GLU A 89 11.36 -10.77 7.26
CA GLU A 89 11.94 -9.44 7.11
C GLU A 89 11.53 -8.54 8.28
N VAL A 90 12.44 -7.65 8.64
CA VAL A 90 12.25 -6.60 9.63
C VAL A 90 12.76 -5.29 9.07
N ILE A 91 12.31 -4.18 9.63
CA ILE A 91 12.83 -2.85 9.29
C ILE A 91 13.79 -2.45 10.40
N TRP A 92 15.07 -2.30 10.07
CA TRP A 92 16.08 -1.84 11.03
C TRP A 92 15.97 -0.34 11.29
N SER A 93 15.81 0.44 10.23
CA SER A 93 15.71 1.89 10.31
C SER A 93 14.97 2.46 9.09
N MET A 94 14.47 3.69 9.25
CA MET A 94 13.76 4.43 8.22
C MET A 94 14.10 5.91 8.30
N VAL A 95 14.06 6.61 7.18
CA VAL A 95 14.04 8.08 7.12
C VAL A 95 13.03 8.55 6.09
N GLY A 96 12.46 9.74 6.27
CA GLY A 96 11.37 10.29 5.48
C GLY A 96 9.97 9.80 5.85
N ALA A 97 9.86 8.59 6.39
CA ALA A 97 8.61 8.00 6.87
C ALA A 97 8.87 7.16 8.13
N GLN A 98 7.79 6.74 8.80
CA GLN A 98 7.83 5.84 9.96
C GLN A 98 6.72 4.80 9.91
N THR A 99 6.95 3.65 10.53
CA THR A 99 5.86 2.69 10.80
C THR A 99 4.94 3.17 11.91
N THR A 100 3.65 2.88 11.78
CA THR A 100 2.63 3.21 12.80
C THR A 100 2.77 2.35 14.07
N GLU A 101 3.33 1.16 13.94
CA GLU A 101 3.54 0.21 15.03
C GLU A 101 4.91 -0.47 14.90
N GLN A 102 5.58 -0.73 16.01
CA GLN A 102 6.82 -1.51 16.04
C GLN A 102 6.54 -3.02 15.90
N GLY A 103 5.52 -3.54 16.58
CA GLY A 103 5.24 -4.98 16.67
C GLY A 103 6.13 -5.72 17.68
N ASP A 104 6.02 -7.05 17.71
CA ASP A 104 6.78 -7.89 18.64
C ASP A 104 8.21 -8.14 18.14
N CYS A 105 9.17 -7.46 18.78
CA CYS A 105 10.59 -7.60 18.53
C CYS A 105 11.32 -8.48 19.57
N SER A 106 10.61 -9.19 20.45
CA SER A 106 11.20 -9.91 21.61
C SER A 106 12.28 -10.94 21.25
N LYS A 107 12.29 -11.43 20.00
CA LYS A 107 13.33 -12.35 19.50
C LYS A 107 14.72 -11.72 19.34
N PHE A 108 14.81 -10.39 19.27
CA PHE A 108 16.08 -9.68 19.12
C PHE A 108 16.64 -9.31 20.50
N LYS A 109 17.91 -9.65 20.74
CA LYS A 109 18.65 -9.26 21.94
C LYS A 109 19.38 -7.94 21.68
N GLY A 110 19.31 -6.98 22.60
CA GLY A 110 19.94 -5.67 22.45
C GLY A 110 19.02 -4.65 21.79
N ASN A 111 19.50 -3.95 20.76
CA ASN A 111 18.71 -2.94 20.06
C ASN A 111 17.66 -3.61 19.16
N PRO A 112 16.36 -3.43 19.43
CA PRO A 112 15.31 -3.98 18.57
C PRO A 112 15.28 -3.25 17.22
N PRO A 113 14.86 -3.91 16.14
CA PRO A 113 14.53 -3.24 14.89
C PRO A 113 13.46 -2.16 15.07
N HIS A 114 13.45 -1.17 14.17
CA HIS A 114 12.40 -0.15 14.07
C HIS A 114 11.00 -0.78 13.94
N CYS A 115 10.86 -1.84 13.15
CA CYS A 115 9.61 -2.59 13.04
C CYS A 115 9.85 -4.09 12.80
N CYS A 116 9.15 -4.93 13.56
CA CYS A 116 9.16 -6.39 13.47
C CYS A 116 7.83 -6.99 12.97
N LYS A 117 6.84 -6.15 12.63
CA LYS A 117 5.58 -6.63 12.05
C LYS A 117 5.82 -7.29 10.70
N LYS A 118 5.09 -8.38 10.48
CA LYS A 118 5.03 -9.10 9.19
C LYS A 118 4.34 -8.25 8.12
N ASP A 119 3.45 -7.36 8.55
CA ASP A 119 2.56 -6.52 7.79
C ASP A 119 2.65 -5.05 8.23
N PRO A 120 3.80 -4.39 8.02
CA PRO A 120 3.98 -3.02 8.48
C PRO A 120 3.04 -2.03 7.75
N THR A 121 2.59 -1.00 8.46
CA THR A 121 1.90 0.17 7.90
C THR A 121 2.77 1.40 8.12
N ILE A 122 3.00 2.16 7.06
CA ILE A 122 3.95 3.26 6.99
C ILE A 122 3.18 4.55 6.73
N VAL A 123 3.59 5.61 7.40
CA VAL A 123 3.10 6.98 7.20
C VAL A 123 4.28 7.92 6.97
N ASP A 124 4.07 8.93 6.15
CA ASP A 124 5.05 9.99 5.93
C ASP A 124 5.33 10.74 7.23
N LEU A 125 6.54 11.30 7.34
CA LEU A 125 6.84 12.22 8.44
C LEU A 125 6.14 13.57 8.24
N LEU A 126 6.04 14.34 9.31
CA LEU A 126 5.38 15.65 9.30
C LEU A 126 6.31 16.75 8.75
N PRO A 127 5.74 17.86 8.23
CA PRO A 127 6.50 19.08 7.96
C PRO A 127 7.29 19.53 9.20
N GLY A 128 8.50 20.04 8.99
CA GLY A 128 9.40 20.45 10.08
C GLY A 128 10.25 19.33 10.68
N THR A 129 10.17 18.11 10.14
CA THR A 129 11.07 16.99 10.49
C THR A 129 12.55 17.44 10.40
N PRO A 130 13.43 17.15 11.38
CA PRO A 130 14.85 17.48 11.32
C PRO A 130 15.57 16.95 10.07
N TYR A 131 16.52 17.73 9.53
CA TYR A 131 17.21 17.44 8.25
C TYR A 131 17.83 16.04 8.17
N ASN A 132 18.39 15.53 9.27
CA ASN A 132 18.99 14.19 9.35
C ASN A 132 17.98 13.03 9.27
N MET A 133 16.67 13.31 9.34
CA MET A 133 15.59 12.35 9.17
C MET A 133 14.81 12.56 7.87
N GLN A 134 15.23 13.52 7.05
CA GLN A 134 14.61 13.81 5.76
C GLN A 134 15.27 13.05 4.61
N ILE A 135 14.50 12.86 3.54
CA ILE A 135 14.96 12.48 2.21
C ILE A 135 14.20 13.33 1.18
N ALA A 136 14.69 13.36 -0.07
CA ALA A 136 14.01 14.07 -1.15
C ALA A 136 12.51 13.68 -1.23
N ASN A 137 11.64 14.68 -1.42
CA ASN A 137 10.19 14.52 -1.55
C ASN A 137 9.44 14.00 -0.31
N CYS A 138 10.09 13.76 0.83
CA CYS A 138 9.39 13.34 2.05
C CYS A 138 8.71 14.49 2.78
N CYS A 139 8.09 14.12 3.91
CA CYS A 139 7.91 15.00 5.06
C CYS A 139 6.84 16.06 4.88
N LYS A 140 5.75 15.67 4.20
CA LYS A 140 4.59 16.51 3.88
C LYS A 140 3.31 15.99 4.55
N ALA A 141 3.44 15.21 5.62
CA ALA A 141 2.32 14.53 6.27
C ALA A 141 1.50 13.71 5.26
N GLY A 142 2.18 13.12 4.27
CA GLY A 142 1.57 12.22 3.30
C GLY A 142 0.71 12.91 2.25
N VAL A 143 0.77 14.23 2.14
CA VAL A 143 0.08 14.98 1.07
C VAL A 143 0.88 14.85 -0.23
N ILE A 144 0.18 14.49 -1.32
CA ILE A 144 0.77 14.34 -2.66
C ILE A 144 -0.15 14.97 -3.70
N ASN A 145 0.37 15.96 -4.43
CA ASN A 145 -0.34 16.58 -5.53
C ASN A 145 -0.36 15.67 -6.77
N THR A 146 -1.09 16.04 -7.80
CA THR A 146 -1.08 15.29 -9.08
C THR A 146 0.08 15.75 -9.93
N PHE A 147 0.67 14.84 -10.70
CA PHE A 147 1.78 15.19 -11.59
C PHE A 147 1.40 16.29 -12.60
N ASN A 148 0.17 16.29 -13.11
CA ASN A 148 -0.25 17.26 -14.11
C ASN A 148 -0.52 18.66 -13.54
N GLN A 149 -0.87 18.80 -12.26
CA GLN A 149 -1.15 20.10 -11.65
C GLN A 149 0.08 20.67 -10.91
N ASP A 150 0.88 19.81 -10.28
CA ASP A 150 2.09 20.21 -9.57
C ASP A 150 3.15 19.09 -9.60
N PRO A 151 3.95 19.01 -10.67
CA PRO A 151 4.97 17.97 -10.85
C PRO A 151 5.99 17.90 -9.72
N LEU A 152 6.30 19.03 -9.06
CA LEU A 152 7.31 19.11 -8.01
C LEU A 152 6.83 18.46 -6.71
N ASN A 153 5.53 18.47 -6.44
CA ASN A 153 4.94 17.89 -5.23
C ASN A 153 4.13 16.62 -5.47
N ALA A 154 4.24 16.04 -6.67
CA ALA A 154 3.55 14.82 -7.08
C ALA A 154 4.19 13.50 -6.63
N ALA A 155 5.22 13.58 -5.78
CA ALA A 155 5.89 12.43 -5.21
C ALA A 155 6.02 12.53 -3.68
N SER A 156 6.09 11.37 -3.04
CA SER A 156 6.54 11.20 -1.65
C SER A 156 7.51 10.03 -1.58
N SER A 157 8.56 10.13 -0.77
CA SER A 157 9.57 9.07 -0.68
C SER A 157 10.10 8.87 0.72
N PHE A 158 10.58 7.66 0.97
CA PHE A 158 11.23 7.28 2.21
C PHE A 158 12.31 6.23 1.93
N GLN A 159 13.32 6.18 2.77
CA GLN A 159 14.35 5.15 2.73
C GLN A 159 14.12 4.15 3.85
N ILE A 160 14.35 2.88 3.56
CA ILE A 160 14.23 1.78 4.50
C ILE A 160 15.48 0.91 4.48
N SER A 161 15.91 0.50 5.66
CA SER A 161 16.89 -0.58 5.85
C SER A 161 16.13 -1.84 6.25
N VAL A 162 16.15 -2.85 5.38
CA VAL A 162 15.41 -4.10 5.55
C VAL A 162 16.37 -5.21 5.92
N GLY A 163 16.15 -5.86 7.06
CA GLY A 163 16.89 -7.04 7.51
C GLY A 163 16.13 -8.34 7.22
N LEU A 164 16.83 -9.47 7.31
CA LEU A 164 16.29 -10.84 7.12
C LEU A 164 15.60 -11.10 5.77
N ALA A 165 15.91 -10.31 4.74
CA ALA A 165 15.31 -10.41 3.40
C ALA A 165 16.08 -11.31 2.41
N GLY A 166 17.38 -11.50 2.67
CA GLY A 166 18.35 -12.04 1.72
C GLY A 166 19.25 -10.93 1.17
N THR A 167 20.47 -11.30 0.79
CA THR A 167 21.58 -10.37 0.51
C THR A 167 21.95 -10.31 -0.97
N THR A 168 21.15 -10.93 -1.83
CA THR A 168 21.34 -10.93 -3.28
C THR A 168 20.00 -10.89 -4.02
N ASN A 169 20.05 -10.46 -5.28
CA ASN A 169 18.93 -10.34 -6.22
C ASN A 169 18.18 -11.68 -6.41
N LYS A 170 18.86 -12.81 -6.15
CA LYS A 170 18.28 -14.18 -6.23
C LYS A 170 17.54 -14.55 -4.95
N THR A 171 18.05 -14.12 -3.80
CA THR A 171 17.54 -14.50 -2.48
C THR A 171 16.40 -13.61 -2.02
N VAL A 172 16.41 -12.31 -2.37
CA VAL A 172 15.32 -11.37 -2.02
C VAL A 172 14.02 -11.78 -2.68
N LYS A 173 12.93 -11.60 -1.94
CA LYS A 173 11.58 -11.83 -2.42
C LYS A 173 10.80 -10.53 -2.34
N LEU A 174 9.98 -10.28 -3.35
CA LEU A 174 9.14 -9.09 -3.40
C LEU A 174 8.10 -9.14 -2.26
N PRO A 175 7.85 -8.01 -1.57
CA PRO A 175 6.70 -7.87 -0.69
C PRO A 175 5.40 -8.12 -1.46
N LYS A 176 4.35 -8.47 -0.73
CA LYS A 176 3.04 -8.86 -1.27
C LYS A 176 1.93 -8.06 -0.59
N ASN A 177 0.72 -8.14 -1.12
CA ASN A 177 -0.48 -7.57 -0.49
C ASN A 177 -0.30 -6.09 -0.11
N PHE A 178 0.13 -5.29 -1.08
CA PHE A 178 0.21 -3.85 -0.88
C PHE A 178 -1.19 -3.28 -0.62
N THR A 179 -1.26 -2.29 0.26
CA THR A 179 -2.47 -1.51 0.54
C THR A 179 -2.09 -0.05 0.57
N LEU A 180 -2.91 0.79 -0.06
CA LEU A 180 -2.76 2.24 0.00
C LEU A 180 -4.05 2.82 0.53
N LYS A 181 -3.98 3.38 1.73
CA LYS A 181 -5.09 4.12 2.33
C LYS A 181 -4.81 5.59 2.18
N ALA A 182 -5.81 6.35 1.75
CA ALA A 182 -5.78 7.80 1.76
C ALA A 182 -7.22 8.32 1.86
N PRO A 183 -7.43 9.62 2.12
CA PRO A 183 -8.76 10.19 2.16
C PRO A 183 -9.51 10.03 0.83
N GLY A 184 -10.82 9.80 0.93
CA GLY A 184 -11.71 9.61 -0.21
C GLY A 184 -11.83 8.14 -0.64
N PRO A 185 -12.11 7.87 -1.92
CA PRO A 185 -12.28 6.50 -2.42
C PRO A 185 -11.01 5.68 -2.18
N GLY A 186 -11.14 4.42 -1.77
CA GLY A 186 -10.02 3.54 -1.51
C GLY A 186 -9.12 3.34 -2.74
N TYR A 187 -8.04 2.57 -2.59
CA TYR A 187 -7.19 2.18 -3.71
C TYR A 187 -7.03 0.67 -3.75
N THR A 188 -7.10 0.12 -4.95
CA THR A 188 -6.78 -1.28 -5.20
C THR A 188 -5.35 -1.38 -5.71
N CYS A 189 -4.52 -2.16 -5.03
CA CYS A 189 -3.11 -2.32 -5.38
C CYS A 189 -2.89 -3.55 -6.27
N GLY A 190 -2.09 -3.38 -7.32
CA GLY A 190 -1.61 -4.48 -8.16
C GLY A 190 -0.50 -5.30 -7.48
N ARG A 191 -0.14 -6.42 -8.11
CA ARG A 191 1.00 -7.26 -7.66
C ARG A 191 2.33 -6.55 -7.95
N ALA A 192 3.27 -6.63 -7.00
CA ALA A 192 4.64 -6.17 -7.20
C ALA A 192 5.33 -6.93 -8.34
N MET A 193 6.06 -6.21 -9.18
CA MET A 193 6.78 -6.75 -10.33
C MET A 193 8.19 -6.18 -10.40
N ILE A 194 9.12 -6.96 -10.95
CA ILE A 194 10.48 -6.50 -11.23
C ILE A 194 10.42 -5.72 -12.54
N VAL A 195 10.88 -4.47 -12.50
CA VAL A 195 10.93 -3.57 -13.65
C VAL A 195 12.38 -3.21 -13.97
N ARG A 196 12.58 -2.45 -15.05
CA ARG A 196 13.90 -1.92 -15.42
C ARG A 196 14.48 -1.09 -14.26
N PRO A 197 15.76 -1.29 -13.88
CA PRO A 197 16.42 -0.47 -12.88
C PRO A 197 16.30 1.03 -13.15
N THR A 198 15.99 1.77 -12.09
CA THR A 198 16.13 3.22 -12.09
C THR A 198 17.60 3.60 -12.24
N LYS A 199 17.90 4.57 -13.09
CA LYS A 199 19.21 5.23 -13.14
C LYS A 199 19.12 6.57 -12.42
N PHE A 200 20.11 6.84 -11.58
CA PHE A 200 20.25 8.08 -10.83
C PHE A 200 21.47 8.82 -11.34
N PHE A 201 21.27 10.06 -11.77
CA PHE A 201 22.34 10.90 -12.26
C PHE A 201 22.74 11.88 -11.15
N THR A 202 24.05 12.12 -11.00
CA THR A 202 24.52 13.24 -10.20
C THR A 202 24.09 14.56 -10.82
N ASN A 203 23.98 15.62 -10.01
CA ASN A 203 23.52 16.93 -10.47
C ASN A 203 24.41 17.53 -11.58
N ASP A 204 25.70 17.21 -11.59
CA ASP A 204 26.64 17.60 -12.64
C ASP A 204 26.57 16.72 -13.89
N GLY A 205 25.72 15.68 -13.89
CA GLY A 205 25.55 14.72 -14.98
C GLY A 205 26.73 13.78 -15.21
N ARG A 206 27.79 13.86 -14.40
CA ARG A 206 29.06 13.15 -14.67
C ARG A 206 29.07 11.71 -14.19
N ARG A 207 28.16 11.33 -13.30
CA ARG A 207 28.07 9.98 -12.75
C ARG A 207 26.62 9.50 -12.78
N ALA A 208 26.44 8.28 -13.26
CA ALA A 208 25.19 7.56 -13.13
C ALA A 208 25.39 6.37 -12.18
N THR A 209 24.50 6.22 -11.21
CA THR A 209 24.31 4.96 -10.48
C THR A 209 22.99 4.34 -10.90
N GLN A 210 22.76 3.09 -10.54
CA GLN A 210 21.50 2.42 -10.82
C GLN A 210 21.05 1.59 -9.63
N ALA A 211 19.74 1.43 -9.51
CA ALA A 211 19.16 0.49 -8.58
C ALA A 211 19.62 -0.94 -8.90
N LEU A 212 19.74 -1.76 -7.86
CA LEU A 212 20.09 -3.17 -7.97
C LEU A 212 18.82 -3.96 -8.31
N SER A 213 18.80 -4.61 -9.46
CA SER A 213 17.74 -5.55 -9.84
C SER A 213 18.32 -6.87 -10.29
N LYS A 214 17.45 -7.89 -10.31
CA LYS A 214 17.69 -9.09 -11.10
C LYS A 214 17.82 -8.74 -12.59
#